data_AF-A0A7W5T2U2-F1
#
_entry.id   AF-A0A7W5T2U2-F1
#
_cell.length_a   1.000
_cell.length_b   1.000
_cell.length_c   1.000
_cell.angle_alpha   90.00
_cell.angle_beta   90.00
_cell.angle_gamma   90.00
#
_symmetry.space_group_name_H-M   'P 1'
#
loop_
_entity.id
_entity.type
_entity.pdbx_description
1 polymer ?
#
loop_
_entity_poly.entity_id
_entity_poly.type
_entity_poly.pdbx_seq_one_letter_code
_entity_poly.pdbx_strand_id
1 'polypeptide(L)'
;MAIVPLAGLLSHATESVAAKTGDAAGGLLNATLGNLTELVIALAALQAGQYTLVKASIAGAIVTNTLFMLGASFLLGGLKYHIQEFNRASARIQAGLLFLATVALLMPSVLGGLDTASVAPVTQTLSLSLAVLLIIGYGLGLLFTLGTHREFFSSADHAEAGEAPWPIGLALGTLAGVTVLVALVSEIFVESVQEAAVAFGMTPAFVGFIVVALVGAAAEMASAFSGARKNRLDLSVGIALGSASQIALFVAPVLVLMSYVIGPSPMDLQFWPGAVMMMFLATVTAMFVTNSGRSAWFVGVLVLMVYIIFATTLYVLPPAVR
;
A
#
# COMPACT_ATOMS: atom_id res chain seq x y z
N MET A 1 -15.78 10.94 -6.90
CA MET A 1 -15.44 12.24 -7.52
C MET A 1 -14.83 13.25 -6.54
N ALA A 2 -15.17 13.22 -5.23
CA ALA A 2 -14.58 14.11 -4.23
C ALA A 2 -13.10 13.84 -3.90
N ILE A 3 -12.64 12.57 -3.98
CA ILE A 3 -11.28 12.17 -3.58
C ILE A 3 -10.19 12.76 -4.49
N VAL A 4 -10.45 12.88 -5.80
CA VAL A 4 -9.45 13.35 -6.79
C VAL A 4 -8.95 14.78 -6.50
N PRO A 5 -9.81 15.80 -6.31
CA PRO A 5 -9.34 17.14 -5.95
C PRO A 5 -8.72 17.20 -4.55
N LEU A 6 -9.21 16.40 -3.60
CA LEU A 6 -8.65 16.32 -2.25
C LEU A 6 -7.23 15.73 -2.25
N ALA A 7 -6.96 14.71 -3.08
CA ALA A 7 -5.62 14.15 -3.25
C ALA A 7 -4.62 15.18 -3.79
N GLY A 8 -5.05 16.05 -4.72
CA GLY A 8 -4.24 17.16 -5.21
C GLY A 8 -3.88 18.17 -4.12
N LEU A 9 -4.86 18.54 -3.28
CA LEU A 9 -4.62 19.43 -2.13
C LEU A 9 -3.73 18.78 -1.06
N LEU A 10 -3.91 17.49 -0.82
CA LEU A 10 -3.09 16.73 0.13
C LEU A 10 -1.63 16.66 -0.34
N SER A 11 -1.39 16.42 -1.65
CA SER A 11 -0.04 16.44 -2.23
C SER A 11 0.64 17.80 -2.03
N HIS A 12 -0.02 18.91 -2.40
CA HIS A 12 0.53 20.26 -2.25
C HIS A 12 0.78 20.63 -0.77
N ALA A 13 -0.12 20.22 0.13
CA ALA A 13 0.03 20.46 1.55
C ALA A 13 1.22 19.69 2.14
N THR A 14 1.37 18.41 1.78
CA THR A 14 2.50 17.56 2.22
C THR A 14 3.83 18.11 1.71
N GLU A 15 3.91 18.52 0.44
CA GLU A 15 5.09 19.16 -0.15
C GLU A 15 5.45 20.46 0.58
N SER A 16 4.45 21.30 0.88
CA SER A 16 4.65 22.56 1.61
C SER A 16 5.12 22.34 3.07
N VAL A 17 4.67 21.28 3.73
CA VAL A 17 5.16 20.90 5.07
C VAL A 17 6.58 20.38 4.99
N ALA A 18 6.86 19.45 4.07
CA ALA A 18 8.19 18.85 3.89
C ALA A 18 9.27 19.93 3.62
N ALA A 19 8.96 20.92 2.79
CA ALA A 19 9.85 22.05 2.48
C ALA A 19 10.24 22.90 3.72
N LYS A 20 9.47 22.85 4.81
CA LYS A 20 9.66 23.70 6.00
C LYS A 20 10.03 22.96 7.28
N THR A 21 9.64 21.69 7.42
CA THR A 21 9.98 20.85 8.59
C THR A 21 11.20 19.94 8.36
N GLY A 22 11.73 19.92 7.14
CA GLY A 22 12.81 19.03 6.73
C GLY A 22 12.32 17.64 6.34
N ASP A 23 13.09 16.98 5.47
CA ASP A 23 12.72 15.74 4.79
C ASP A 23 12.31 14.61 5.73
N ALA A 24 12.92 14.53 6.93
CA ALA A 24 12.60 13.48 7.90
C ALA A 24 11.21 13.65 8.53
N ALA A 25 10.85 14.84 8.97
CA ALA A 25 9.53 15.09 9.56
C ALA A 25 8.43 15.01 8.49
N GLY A 26 8.69 15.54 7.29
CA GLY A 26 7.79 15.43 6.15
C GLY A 26 7.59 13.98 5.69
N GLY A 27 8.67 13.19 5.66
CA GLY A 27 8.64 11.78 5.30
C GLY A 27 7.86 10.92 6.29
N LEU A 28 8.00 11.16 7.59
CA LEU A 28 7.25 10.45 8.63
C LEU A 28 5.74 10.77 8.56
N LEU A 29 5.43 12.05 8.33
CA LEU A 29 4.06 12.54 8.16
C LEU A 29 3.42 11.94 6.91
N ASN A 30 4.12 11.96 5.78
CA ASN A 30 3.67 11.35 4.53
C ASN A 30 3.44 9.84 4.69
N ALA A 31 4.36 9.14 5.36
CA ALA A 31 4.23 7.69 5.59
C ALA A 31 3.00 7.32 6.45
N THR A 32 2.68 8.15 7.45
CA THR A 32 1.56 7.90 8.36
C THR A 32 0.23 8.31 7.73
N LEU A 33 0.20 9.44 7.03
CA LEU A 33 -1.01 9.95 6.38
C LEU A 33 -1.37 9.19 5.10
N GLY A 34 -0.36 8.72 4.34
CA GLY A 34 -0.54 8.00 3.08
C GLY A 34 -1.35 6.72 3.25
N ASN A 35 -1.09 5.97 4.32
CA ASN A 35 -1.80 4.71 4.63
C ASN A 35 -2.89 4.87 5.70
N LEU A 36 -3.25 6.12 6.07
CA LEU A 36 -4.22 6.34 7.14
C LEU A 36 -5.59 5.79 6.76
N THR A 37 -5.97 5.95 5.49
CA THR A 37 -7.25 5.45 4.97
C THR A 37 -7.34 3.92 5.14
N GLU A 38 -6.31 3.20 4.72
CA GLU A 38 -6.17 1.74 4.84
C GLU A 38 -6.22 1.31 6.31
N LEU A 39 -5.51 2.02 7.19
CA LEU A 39 -5.49 1.72 8.62
C LEU A 39 -6.88 1.93 9.25
N VAL A 40 -7.59 3.01 8.94
CA VAL A 40 -8.93 3.29 9.45
C VAL A 40 -9.91 2.21 9.01
N ILE A 41 -9.93 1.87 7.71
CA ILE A 41 -10.80 0.82 7.17
C ILE A 41 -10.50 -0.54 7.82
N ALA A 42 -9.22 -0.88 7.95
CA ALA A 42 -8.81 -2.14 8.55
C ALA A 42 -9.14 -2.21 10.04
N LEU A 43 -9.03 -1.10 10.78
CA LEU A 43 -9.41 -1.03 12.19
C LEU A 43 -10.92 -1.15 12.39
N ALA A 44 -11.74 -0.53 11.53
CA ALA A 44 -13.19 -0.67 11.57
C ALA A 44 -13.62 -2.12 11.31
N ALA A 45 -13.04 -2.75 10.29
CA ALA A 45 -13.29 -4.17 10.00
C ALA A 45 -12.79 -5.11 11.12
N LEU A 46 -11.66 -4.77 11.76
CA LEU A 46 -11.11 -5.51 12.90
C LEU A 46 -12.05 -5.43 14.12
N GLN A 47 -12.59 -4.25 14.43
CA GLN A 47 -13.59 -4.05 15.48
C GLN A 47 -14.87 -4.86 15.23
N ALA A 48 -15.28 -4.96 13.96
CA ALA A 48 -16.42 -5.77 13.54
C ALA A 48 -16.12 -7.29 13.53
N GLY A 49 -14.91 -7.73 13.89
CA GLY A 49 -14.51 -9.14 13.88
C GLY A 49 -14.35 -9.74 12.47
N GLN A 50 -14.25 -8.90 11.44
CA GLN A 50 -14.16 -9.32 10.03
C GLN A 50 -12.72 -9.63 9.62
N TYR A 51 -12.05 -10.57 10.31
CA TYR A 51 -10.63 -10.88 10.08
C TYR A 51 -10.30 -11.28 8.64
N THR A 52 -11.19 -12.03 7.98
CA THR A 52 -11.03 -12.41 6.58
C THR A 52 -10.98 -11.18 5.68
N LEU A 53 -11.83 -10.18 5.95
CA LEU A 53 -11.86 -8.93 5.20
C LEU A 53 -10.58 -8.11 5.46
N VAL A 54 -10.13 -8.01 6.73
CA VAL A 54 -8.91 -7.28 7.11
C VAL A 54 -7.68 -7.90 6.45
N LYS A 55 -7.53 -9.22 6.52
CA LYS A 55 -6.42 -9.93 5.86
C LYS A 55 -6.50 -9.78 4.34
N ALA A 56 -7.70 -9.89 3.78
CA ALA A 56 -7.89 -9.71 2.35
C ALA A 56 -7.55 -8.28 1.90
N SER A 57 -7.92 -7.25 2.65
CA SER A 57 -7.62 -5.86 2.31
C SER A 57 -6.13 -5.55 2.40
N ILE A 58 -5.42 -6.06 3.40
CA ILE A 58 -3.95 -5.92 3.49
C ILE A 58 -3.27 -6.56 2.27
N ALA A 59 -3.58 -7.83 1.98
CA ALA A 59 -2.97 -8.55 0.87
C ALA A 59 -3.32 -7.90 -0.47
N GLY A 60 -4.58 -7.50 -0.61
CA GLY A 60 -5.10 -6.78 -1.75
C GLY A 60 -4.44 -5.43 -1.98
N ALA A 61 -4.21 -4.65 -0.94
CA ALA A 61 -3.58 -3.34 -1.03
C ALA A 61 -2.11 -3.45 -1.48
N ILE A 62 -1.37 -4.43 -0.92
CA ILE A 62 -0.01 -4.73 -1.38
C ILE A 62 0.00 -5.08 -2.88
N VAL A 63 -0.89 -5.98 -3.31
CA VAL A 63 -0.98 -6.41 -4.71
C VAL A 63 -1.47 -5.30 -5.64
N THR A 64 -2.42 -4.48 -5.19
CA THR A 64 -2.96 -3.35 -5.94
C THR A 64 -1.89 -2.29 -6.15
N ASN A 65 -1.11 -1.96 -5.12
CA ASN A 65 -0.06 -0.95 -5.24
C ASN A 65 1.09 -1.44 -6.12
N THR A 66 1.51 -2.69 -5.95
CA THR A 66 2.65 -3.27 -6.69
C THR A 66 2.34 -3.63 -8.14
N LEU A 67 1.11 -4.01 -8.46
CA LEU A 67 0.72 -4.40 -9.82
C LEU A 67 -0.17 -3.36 -10.47
N PHE A 68 -1.35 -3.06 -9.90
CA PHE A 68 -2.31 -2.19 -10.55
C PHE A 68 -1.81 -0.75 -10.64
N MET A 69 -1.44 -0.13 -9.51
CA MET A 69 -0.97 1.26 -9.47
C MET A 69 0.33 1.43 -10.26
N LEU A 70 1.30 0.52 -10.06
CA LEU A 70 2.56 0.54 -10.79
C LEU A 70 2.36 0.33 -12.31
N GLY A 71 1.59 -0.69 -12.70
CA GLY A 71 1.31 -1.02 -14.09
C GLY A 71 0.51 0.06 -14.81
N ALA A 72 -0.50 0.64 -14.16
CA ALA A 72 -1.25 1.77 -14.67
C ALA A 72 -0.38 3.02 -14.80
N SER A 73 0.56 3.26 -13.88
CA SER A 73 1.52 4.35 -13.99
C SER A 73 2.43 4.20 -15.22
N PHE A 74 2.97 3.00 -15.45
CA PHE A 74 3.78 2.71 -16.66
C PHE A 74 2.97 2.80 -17.94
N LEU A 75 1.71 2.34 -17.93
CA LEU A 75 0.82 2.47 -19.09
C LEU A 75 0.52 3.94 -19.39
N LEU A 76 0.00 4.68 -18.42
CA LEU A 76 -0.43 6.08 -18.60
C LEU A 76 0.74 7.00 -18.96
N GLY A 77 1.90 6.80 -18.34
CA GLY A 77 3.11 7.53 -18.68
C GLY A 77 3.68 7.11 -20.04
N GLY A 78 3.71 5.82 -20.33
CA GLY A 78 4.20 5.26 -21.59
C GLY A 78 3.35 5.57 -22.82
N LEU A 79 2.05 5.87 -22.64
CA LEU A 79 1.16 6.32 -23.73
C LEU A 79 1.55 7.72 -24.22
N LYS A 80 2.17 8.54 -23.37
CA LYS A 80 2.60 9.91 -23.70
C LYS A 80 4.10 10.00 -24.00
N TYR A 81 4.91 9.21 -23.32
CA TYR A 81 6.37 9.21 -23.42
C TYR A 81 6.86 7.85 -23.87
N HIS A 82 7.73 7.80 -24.88
CA HIS A 82 8.20 6.53 -25.44
C HIS A 82 8.96 5.67 -24.42
N ILE A 83 9.82 6.30 -23.62
CA ILE A 83 10.56 5.69 -22.52
C ILE A 83 10.55 6.70 -21.36
N GLN A 84 10.29 6.22 -20.15
CA GLN A 84 10.42 7.01 -18.93
C GLN A 84 11.44 6.38 -17.99
N GLU A 85 12.28 7.21 -17.40
CA GLU A 85 13.29 6.78 -16.44
C GLU A 85 12.79 7.00 -15.01
N PHE A 86 13.29 6.17 -14.11
CA PHE A 86 13.10 6.32 -12.67
C PHE A 86 14.33 5.77 -11.91
N ASN A 87 14.40 6.10 -10.63
CA ASN A 87 15.48 5.84 -9.73
C ASN A 87 15.43 4.37 -9.31
N ARG A 88 16.19 3.58 -10.05
CA ARG A 88 16.37 2.15 -9.79
C ARG A 88 16.86 1.86 -8.38
N ALA A 89 17.61 2.76 -7.74
CA ALA A 89 18.16 2.51 -6.42
C ALA A 89 17.06 2.59 -5.35
N SER A 90 16.24 3.65 -5.36
CA SER A 90 15.10 3.78 -4.45
C SER A 90 14.10 2.66 -4.67
N ALA A 91 13.76 2.39 -5.94
CA ALA A 91 12.82 1.33 -6.30
C ALA A 91 13.31 -0.05 -5.81
N ARG A 92 14.61 -0.35 -5.95
CA ARG A 92 15.20 -1.61 -5.49
C ARG A 92 15.16 -1.76 -3.97
N ILE A 93 15.43 -0.68 -3.23
CA ILE A 93 15.37 -0.72 -1.76
C ILE A 93 13.94 -0.97 -1.29
N GLN A 94 12.95 -0.24 -1.84
CA GLN A 94 11.55 -0.44 -1.47
C GLN A 94 11.03 -1.83 -1.87
N ALA A 95 11.39 -2.32 -3.06
CA ALA A 95 11.04 -3.68 -3.48
C ALA A 95 11.73 -4.74 -2.60
N GLY A 96 12.96 -4.50 -2.15
CA GLY A 96 13.67 -5.38 -1.20
C GLY A 96 13.03 -5.42 0.19
N LEU A 97 12.61 -4.26 0.70
CA LEU A 97 11.85 -4.15 1.95
C LEU A 97 10.50 -4.88 1.85
N LEU A 98 9.80 -4.71 0.73
CA LEU A 98 8.56 -5.44 0.45
C LEU A 98 8.80 -6.95 0.34
N PHE A 99 9.90 -7.38 -0.29
CA PHE A 99 10.27 -8.80 -0.38
C PHE A 99 10.50 -9.41 1.00
N LEU A 100 11.28 -8.74 1.86
CA LEU A 100 11.46 -9.14 3.26
C LEU A 100 10.11 -9.30 3.98
N ALA A 101 9.23 -8.30 3.83
CA ALA A 101 7.91 -8.33 4.46
C ALA A 101 7.04 -9.48 3.93
N THR A 102 7.03 -9.69 2.61
CA THR A 102 6.27 -10.77 1.98
C THR A 102 6.76 -12.14 2.45
N VAL A 103 8.07 -12.34 2.61
CA VAL A 103 8.65 -13.58 3.17
C VAL A 103 8.18 -13.78 4.61
N ALA A 104 8.20 -12.74 5.44
CA ALA A 104 7.71 -12.83 6.81
C ALA A 104 6.21 -13.20 6.87
N LEU A 105 5.37 -12.61 6.02
CA LEU A 105 3.93 -12.91 5.94
C LEU A 105 3.65 -14.33 5.39
N LEU A 106 4.56 -14.87 4.58
CA LEU A 106 4.45 -16.20 3.99
C LEU A 106 4.70 -17.31 5.02
N MET A 107 5.61 -17.09 5.98
CA MET A 107 6.03 -18.14 6.92
C MET A 107 4.91 -18.70 7.80
N PRO A 108 4.10 -17.90 8.52
CA PRO A 108 2.96 -18.41 9.28
C PRO A 108 1.93 -19.12 8.40
N SER A 109 1.77 -18.63 7.17
CA SER A 109 0.75 -19.12 6.24
C SER A 109 1.08 -20.49 5.64
N VAL A 110 2.36 -20.78 5.38
CA VAL A 110 2.80 -22.11 4.93
C VAL A 110 2.84 -23.11 6.09
N LEU A 111 3.36 -22.70 7.25
CA LEU A 111 3.50 -23.59 8.41
C LEU A 111 2.15 -23.91 9.06
N GLY A 112 1.23 -22.94 9.14
CA GLY A 112 -0.11 -23.14 9.69
C GLY A 112 -1.01 -24.05 8.84
N GLY A 113 -0.64 -24.32 7.59
CA GLY A 113 -1.34 -25.28 6.72
C GLY A 113 -0.86 -26.73 6.84
N LEU A 114 0.28 -26.96 7.49
CA LEU A 114 0.95 -28.26 7.50
C LEU A 114 0.66 -29.12 8.74
N ASP A 115 0.14 -28.56 9.85
CA ASP A 115 -0.03 -29.34 11.10
C ASP A 115 -1.31 -29.05 11.91
N THR A 116 -1.95 -30.14 12.34
CA THR A 116 -3.25 -30.21 13.03
C THR A 116 -3.18 -29.84 14.52
N ALA A 117 -4.12 -28.99 14.96
CA ALA A 117 -4.68 -28.82 16.32
C ALA A 117 -3.77 -28.43 17.52
N SER A 118 -2.45 -28.60 17.49
CA SER A 118 -1.54 -28.27 18.61
C SER A 118 -0.76 -26.96 18.46
N VAL A 119 -0.92 -26.26 17.33
CA VAL A 119 -0.03 -25.18 16.88
C VAL A 119 -0.64 -23.77 17.04
N ALA A 120 -1.93 -23.62 17.34
CA ALA A 120 -2.57 -22.30 17.49
C ALA A 120 -1.78 -21.29 18.39
N PRO A 121 -1.33 -21.64 19.61
CA PRO A 121 -0.53 -20.72 20.43
C PRO A 121 0.87 -20.46 19.83
N VAL A 122 1.43 -21.41 19.08
CA VAL A 122 2.72 -21.28 18.40
C VAL A 122 2.59 -20.35 17.18
N THR A 123 1.54 -20.49 16.37
CA THR A 123 1.23 -19.60 15.24
C THR A 123 1.01 -18.17 15.70
N GLN A 124 0.33 -17.98 16.84
CA GLN A 124 0.14 -16.66 17.43
C GLN A 124 1.45 -16.05 17.92
N THR A 125 2.30 -16.84 18.60
CA THR A 125 3.62 -16.39 19.06
C THR A 125 4.54 -16.04 17.90
N LEU A 126 4.51 -16.84 16.83
CA LEU A 126 5.26 -16.59 15.60
C LEU A 126 4.77 -15.31 14.92
N SER A 127 3.45 -15.13 14.78
CA SER A 127 2.86 -13.92 14.18
C SER A 127 3.22 -12.66 14.96
N LEU A 128 3.20 -12.71 16.30
CA LEU A 128 3.61 -11.60 17.15
C LEU A 128 5.11 -11.29 16.99
N SER A 129 5.95 -12.32 16.98
CA SER A 129 7.40 -12.16 16.82
C SER A 129 7.76 -11.55 15.46
N LEU A 130 7.07 -11.98 14.40
CA LEU A 130 7.23 -11.44 13.05
C LEU A 130 6.67 -10.01 12.96
N ALA A 131 5.54 -9.70 13.60
CA ALA A 131 5.02 -8.33 13.66
C ALA A 131 6.05 -7.37 14.26
N VAL A 132 6.67 -7.74 15.39
CA VAL A 132 7.74 -6.94 16.01
C VAL A 132 8.95 -6.79 15.08
N LEU A 133 9.40 -7.89 14.45
CA LEU A 133 10.52 -7.87 13.51
C LEU A 133 10.25 -6.94 12.31
N LEU A 134 9.03 -6.96 11.78
CA LEU A 134 8.60 -6.13 10.66
C LEU A 134 8.59 -4.65 11.03
N ILE A 135 8.09 -4.29 12.22
CA ILE A 135 8.10 -2.91 12.72
C ILE A 135 9.54 -2.41 12.93
N ILE A 136 10.44 -3.26 13.44
CA ILE A 136 11.87 -2.92 13.55
C ILE A 136 12.46 -2.69 12.16
N GLY A 137 12.17 -3.59 11.20
CA GLY A 137 12.57 -3.44 9.81
C GLY A 137 12.06 -2.14 9.18
N TYR A 138 10.82 -1.76 9.48
CA TYR A 138 10.24 -0.48 9.07
C TYR A 138 11.00 0.70 9.66
N GLY A 139 11.25 0.70 10.98
CA GLY A 139 11.96 1.79 11.66
C GLY A 139 13.40 1.97 11.14
N LEU A 140 14.11 0.86 10.88
CA LEU A 140 15.43 0.89 10.25
C LEU A 140 15.35 1.36 8.80
N GLY A 141 14.31 0.96 8.06
CA GLY A 141 14.01 1.46 6.72
C GLY A 141 13.82 2.97 6.72
N LEU A 142 13.03 3.52 7.64
CA LEU A 142 12.85 4.96 7.81
C LEU A 142 14.15 5.67 8.18
N LEU A 143 14.97 5.09 9.07
CA LEU A 143 16.29 5.64 9.40
C LEU A 143 17.22 5.66 8.17
N PHE A 144 17.11 4.64 7.31
CA PHE A 144 17.85 4.57 6.07
C PHE A 144 17.40 5.68 5.09
N THR A 145 16.10 5.76 4.81
CA THR A 145 15.54 6.68 3.81
C THR A 145 15.57 8.15 4.26
N LEU A 146 15.31 8.41 5.54
CA LEU A 146 15.17 9.76 6.11
C LEU A 146 16.39 10.22 6.91
N GLY A 147 17.42 9.39 7.04
CA GLY A 147 18.59 9.71 7.87
C GLY A 147 19.88 9.50 7.11
N THR A 148 20.28 8.24 6.98
CA THR A 148 21.64 7.88 6.56
C THR A 148 21.90 7.99 5.06
N HIS A 149 20.87 7.75 4.23
CA HIS A 149 21.01 7.61 2.78
C HIS A 149 19.94 8.44 2.04
N ARG A 150 19.71 9.67 2.49
CA ARG A 150 18.71 10.59 1.91
C ARG A 150 18.95 10.85 0.42
N GLU A 151 20.19 10.85 -0.01
CA GLU A 151 20.61 11.09 -1.40
C GLU A 151 20.02 10.07 -2.40
N PHE A 152 19.66 8.87 -1.93
CA PHE A 152 19.00 7.88 -2.77
C PHE A 152 17.50 8.14 -2.94
N PHE A 153 16.89 8.97 -2.10
CA PHE A 153 15.45 9.20 -2.04
C PHE A 153 15.04 10.65 -2.28
N SER A 154 15.98 11.60 -2.21
CA SER A 154 15.82 12.91 -2.81
C SER A 154 15.76 12.70 -4.32
N SER A 155 14.55 12.54 -4.85
CA SER A 155 14.34 12.64 -6.29
C SER A 155 14.95 13.97 -6.71
N ALA A 156 15.86 13.94 -7.70
CA ALA A 156 16.55 15.12 -8.21
C ALA A 156 15.58 16.30 -8.24
N ASP A 157 16.01 17.46 -7.72
CA ASP A 157 15.29 18.72 -7.69
C ASP A 157 14.63 19.02 -9.05
N HIS A 158 13.49 18.40 -9.31
CA HIS A 158 12.49 18.86 -10.24
C HIS A 158 11.57 19.72 -9.41
N ALA A 159 12.17 20.80 -8.90
CA ALA A 159 11.46 22.02 -8.59
C ALA A 159 10.46 22.21 -9.72
N GLU A 160 9.16 22.02 -9.44
CA GLU A 160 8.20 22.80 -10.17
C GLU A 160 8.60 24.24 -9.85
N ALA A 161 9.20 24.91 -10.82
CA ALA A 161 9.18 26.36 -10.86
C ALA A 161 7.71 26.75 -10.94
N GLY A 162 7.05 26.91 -9.79
CA GLY A 162 5.65 27.34 -9.78
C GLY A 162 4.82 26.95 -8.57
N GLU A 163 5.25 27.30 -7.35
CA GLU A 163 4.38 27.94 -6.34
C GLU A 163 5.15 28.14 -5.03
N ALA A 164 4.92 29.28 -4.37
CA ALA A 164 5.55 29.55 -3.08
C ALA A 164 4.99 28.56 -2.04
N PRO A 165 5.85 27.86 -1.27
CA PRO A 165 5.40 26.89 -0.27
C PRO A 165 4.50 27.57 0.76
N TRP A 166 3.32 27.02 0.96
CA TRP A 166 2.29 27.61 1.83
C TRP A 166 2.82 27.89 3.24
N PRO A 167 2.33 28.93 3.93
CA PRO A 167 2.69 29.15 5.32
C PRO A 167 2.39 27.90 6.15
N ILE A 168 3.30 27.53 7.07
CA ILE A 168 3.26 26.24 7.77
C ILE A 168 1.91 25.97 8.44
N GLY A 169 1.28 27.01 9.01
CA GLY A 169 -0.03 26.89 9.64
C GLY A 169 -1.17 26.58 8.66
N LEU A 170 -1.10 27.12 7.44
CA LEU A 170 -2.07 26.81 6.38
C LEU A 170 -1.80 25.41 5.81
N ALA A 171 -0.53 25.07 5.58
CA ALA A 171 -0.16 23.72 5.11
C ALA A 171 -0.59 22.63 6.11
N LEU A 172 -0.30 22.80 7.40
CA LEU A 172 -0.72 21.87 8.46
C LEU A 172 -2.24 21.86 8.64
N GLY A 173 -2.90 23.02 8.62
CA GLY A 173 -4.35 23.13 8.75
C GLY A 173 -5.09 22.46 7.58
N THR A 174 -4.64 22.69 6.35
CA THR A 174 -5.19 22.04 5.16
C THR A 174 -4.86 20.56 5.16
N LEU A 175 -3.64 20.15 5.52
CA LEU A 175 -3.27 18.74 5.61
C LEU A 175 -4.17 18.00 6.60
N ALA A 176 -4.34 18.52 7.81
CA ALA A 176 -5.22 17.93 8.82
C ALA A 176 -6.69 17.90 8.35
N GLY A 177 -7.20 19.02 7.82
CA GLY A 177 -8.59 19.11 7.36
C GLY A 177 -8.90 18.19 6.18
N VAL A 178 -8.01 18.14 5.19
CA VAL A 178 -8.16 17.26 4.01
C VAL A 178 -7.99 15.81 4.41
N THR A 179 -7.06 15.48 5.31
CA THR A 179 -6.91 14.10 5.84
C THR A 179 -8.20 13.63 6.50
N VAL A 180 -8.80 14.44 7.37
CA VAL A 180 -10.07 14.10 8.04
C VAL A 180 -11.20 13.94 7.02
N LEU A 181 -11.31 14.86 6.05
CA LEU A 181 -12.31 14.77 4.99
C LEU A 181 -12.13 13.52 4.12
N VAL A 182 -10.91 13.19 3.73
CA VAL A 182 -10.59 11.98 2.97
C VAL A 182 -10.93 10.74 3.80
N ALA A 183 -10.57 10.70 5.08
CA ALA A 183 -10.91 9.58 5.97
C ALA A 183 -12.43 9.36 6.06
N LEU A 184 -13.21 10.42 6.30
CA LEU A 184 -14.67 10.34 6.38
C LEU A 184 -15.32 9.92 5.05
N VAL A 185 -14.87 10.51 3.94
CA VAL A 185 -15.40 10.17 2.61
C VAL A 185 -15.02 8.74 2.22
N SER A 186 -13.80 8.32 2.52
CA SER A 186 -13.32 6.96 2.25
C SER A 186 -14.06 5.93 3.10
N GLU A 187 -14.35 6.21 4.37
CA GLU A 187 -15.13 5.32 5.23
C GLU A 187 -16.52 5.06 4.64
N ILE A 188 -17.28 6.12 4.35
CA ILE A 188 -18.62 6.03 3.74
C ILE A 188 -18.56 5.31 2.38
N PHE A 189 -17.54 5.61 1.58
CA PHE A 189 -17.38 5.01 0.26
C PHE A 189 -17.06 3.52 0.34
N VAL A 190 -16.20 3.10 1.28
CA VAL A 190 -15.85 1.69 1.50
C VAL A 190 -17.06 0.92 1.96
N GLU A 191 -17.82 1.43 2.93
CA GLU A 191 -19.03 0.79 3.43
C GLU A 191 -20.04 0.59 2.29
N SER A 192 -20.31 1.65 1.51
CA SER A 192 -21.24 1.60 0.38
C SER A 192 -20.81 0.59 -0.69
N VAL A 193 -19.51 0.57 -1.02
CA VAL A 193 -18.95 -0.33 -2.03
C VAL A 193 -18.93 -1.77 -1.54
N GLN A 194 -18.66 -2.00 -0.26
CA GLN A 194 -18.71 -3.32 0.37
C GLN A 194 -20.13 -3.87 0.40
N GLU A 195 -21.13 -3.07 0.78
CA GLU A 195 -22.54 -3.45 0.74
C GLU A 195 -22.98 -3.79 -0.69
N ALA A 196 -22.61 -2.95 -1.67
CA ALA A 196 -22.90 -3.22 -3.07
C ALA A 196 -22.27 -4.53 -3.54
N ALA A 197 -21.00 -4.79 -3.20
CA ALA A 197 -20.30 -6.00 -3.60
C ALA A 197 -20.94 -7.26 -3.00
N VAL A 198 -21.37 -7.19 -1.73
CA VAL A 198 -22.13 -8.28 -1.08
C VAL A 198 -23.49 -8.49 -1.76
N ALA A 199 -24.19 -7.40 -2.14
CA ALA A 199 -25.45 -7.48 -2.89
C ALA A 199 -25.27 -8.12 -4.28
N PHE A 200 -24.10 -7.96 -4.91
CA PHE A 200 -23.72 -8.66 -6.14
C PHE A 200 -23.26 -10.11 -5.92
N GLY A 201 -23.32 -10.62 -4.68
CA GLY A 201 -22.94 -12.00 -4.34
C GLY A 201 -21.43 -12.24 -4.28
N MET A 202 -20.61 -11.18 -4.14
CA MET A 202 -19.15 -11.31 -4.05
C MET A 202 -18.72 -11.79 -2.66
N THR A 203 -17.65 -12.59 -2.61
CA THR A 203 -17.15 -13.13 -1.35
C THR A 203 -16.35 -12.09 -0.56
N PRO A 204 -16.32 -12.16 0.79
CA PRO A 204 -15.55 -11.22 1.61
C PRO A 204 -14.07 -11.13 1.23
N ALA A 205 -13.49 -12.25 0.79
CA ALA A 205 -12.11 -12.28 0.30
C ALA A 205 -11.93 -11.48 -1.00
N PHE A 206 -12.85 -11.59 -1.96
CA PHE A 206 -12.80 -10.78 -3.18
C PHE A 206 -13.02 -9.30 -2.88
N VAL A 207 -14.00 -9.00 -2.02
CA VAL A 207 -14.32 -7.63 -1.62
C VAL A 207 -13.11 -6.98 -0.94
N GLY A 208 -12.50 -7.64 0.05
CA GLY A 208 -11.30 -7.11 0.69
C GLY A 208 -10.13 -6.97 -0.29
N PHE A 209 -9.84 -8.03 -1.06
CA PHE A 209 -8.61 -8.11 -1.85
C PHE A 209 -8.62 -7.20 -3.09
N ILE A 210 -9.75 -7.06 -3.77
CA ILE A 210 -9.84 -6.25 -4.99
C ILE A 210 -10.50 -4.92 -4.69
N VAL A 211 -11.69 -4.97 -4.11
CA VAL A 211 -12.57 -3.80 -4.07
C VAL A 211 -12.10 -2.80 -3.02
N VAL A 212 -11.96 -3.22 -1.76
CA VAL A 212 -11.49 -2.37 -0.67
C VAL A 212 -10.07 -1.88 -0.93
N ALA A 213 -9.20 -2.73 -1.49
CA ALA A 213 -7.84 -2.37 -1.86
C ALA A 213 -7.76 -1.23 -2.89
N LEU A 214 -8.55 -1.31 -3.97
CA LEU A 214 -8.62 -0.24 -4.98
C LEU A 214 -9.20 1.04 -4.39
N VAL A 215 -10.18 0.93 -3.52
CA VAL A 215 -10.83 2.07 -2.90
C VAL A 215 -9.90 2.78 -1.92
N GLY A 216 -9.23 2.04 -1.03
CA GLY A 216 -8.29 2.59 -0.05
C GLY A 216 -7.18 3.38 -0.74
N ALA A 217 -6.60 2.79 -1.78
CA ALA A 217 -5.49 3.38 -2.52
C ALA A 217 -5.91 4.53 -3.48
N ALA A 218 -7.19 4.91 -3.56
CA ALA A 218 -7.69 5.83 -4.58
C ALA A 218 -7.01 7.20 -4.56
N ALA A 219 -6.73 7.74 -3.37
CA ALA A 219 -6.04 9.01 -3.21
C ALA A 219 -4.58 8.93 -3.70
N GLU A 220 -3.86 7.88 -3.33
CA GLU A 220 -2.47 7.65 -3.75
C GLU A 220 -2.37 7.39 -5.26
N MET A 221 -3.32 6.62 -5.83
CA MET A 221 -3.39 6.35 -7.26
C MET A 221 -3.55 7.63 -8.06
N ALA A 222 -4.36 8.59 -7.59
CA ALA A 222 -4.51 9.87 -8.28
C ALA A 222 -3.18 10.62 -8.39
N SER A 223 -2.40 10.68 -7.31
CA SER A 223 -1.08 11.30 -7.28
C SER A 223 -0.06 10.54 -8.14
N ALA A 224 -0.01 9.21 -8.04
CA ALA A 224 0.87 8.38 -8.85
C ALA A 224 0.58 8.52 -10.36
N PHE A 225 -0.69 8.46 -10.77
CA PHE A 225 -1.08 8.58 -12.18
C PHE A 225 -0.88 10.01 -12.72
N SER A 226 -1.01 11.03 -11.87
CA SER A 226 -0.66 12.40 -12.22
C SER A 226 0.84 12.53 -12.48
N GLY A 227 1.67 12.01 -11.57
CA GLY A 227 3.12 11.99 -11.69
C GLY A 227 3.59 11.34 -12.99
N ALA A 228 3.07 10.15 -13.30
CA ALA A 228 3.45 9.41 -14.51
C ALA A 228 3.17 10.21 -15.80
N ARG A 229 2.00 10.87 -15.88
CA ARG A 229 1.59 11.71 -17.02
C ARG A 229 2.38 13.02 -17.14
N LYS A 230 2.97 13.49 -16.04
CA LYS A 230 3.85 14.67 -15.96
C LYS A 230 5.34 14.34 -16.16
N ASN A 231 5.66 13.13 -16.61
CA ASN A 231 7.05 12.65 -16.75
C ASN A 231 7.81 12.52 -15.42
N ARG A 232 7.10 12.35 -14.30
CA ARG A 232 7.66 12.15 -12.97
C ARG A 232 7.42 10.72 -12.51
N LEU A 233 7.97 9.77 -13.27
CA LEU A 233 7.74 8.35 -13.00
C LEU A 233 8.39 7.89 -11.70
N ASP A 234 9.48 8.52 -11.29
CA ASP A 234 10.09 8.39 -9.96
C ASP A 234 9.08 8.50 -8.81
N LEU A 235 8.27 9.54 -8.86
CA LEU A 235 7.24 9.82 -7.85
C LEU A 235 6.18 8.72 -7.87
N SER A 236 5.73 8.27 -9.05
CA SER A 236 4.75 7.20 -9.18
C SER A 236 5.26 5.86 -8.63
N VAL A 237 6.48 5.48 -8.98
CA VAL A 237 7.12 4.23 -8.52
C VAL A 237 7.37 4.30 -7.01
N GLY A 238 7.83 5.44 -6.51
CA GLY A 238 8.08 5.67 -5.09
C GLY A 238 6.81 5.63 -4.25
N ILE A 239 5.68 6.18 -4.74
CA ILE A 239 4.38 6.06 -4.07
C ILE A 239 3.92 4.59 -4.06
N ALA A 240 3.94 3.92 -5.22
CA ALA A 240 3.43 2.56 -5.36
C ALA A 240 4.19 1.53 -4.50
N LEU A 241 5.52 1.50 -4.60
CA LEU A 241 6.33 0.57 -3.81
C LEU A 241 6.43 1.00 -2.34
N GLY A 242 6.36 2.31 -2.08
CA GLY A 242 6.49 2.88 -0.75
C GLY A 242 5.29 2.53 0.10
N SER A 243 4.09 2.78 -0.43
CA SER A 243 2.83 2.40 0.18
C SER A 243 2.74 0.88 0.38
N ALA A 244 3.05 0.08 -0.65
CA ALA A 244 3.04 -1.39 -0.52
C ALA A 244 3.98 -1.91 0.60
N SER A 245 5.22 -1.40 0.66
CA SER A 245 6.17 -1.78 1.71
C SER A 245 5.74 -1.31 3.10
N GLN A 246 5.15 -0.12 3.22
CA GLN A 246 4.61 0.42 4.47
C GLN A 246 3.43 -0.41 4.97
N ILE A 247 2.50 -0.79 4.09
CA ILE A 247 1.38 -1.65 4.44
C ILE A 247 1.88 -2.98 5.01
N ALA A 248 2.88 -3.58 4.36
CA ALA A 248 3.43 -4.87 4.77
C ALA A 248 4.29 -4.80 6.06
N LEU A 249 5.11 -3.77 6.22
CA LEU A 249 6.06 -3.63 7.33
C LEU A 249 5.50 -2.93 8.57
N PHE A 250 4.43 -2.15 8.41
CA PHE A 250 3.86 -1.34 9.49
C PHE A 250 2.38 -1.62 9.71
N VAL A 251 1.53 -1.41 8.70
CA VAL A 251 0.06 -1.50 8.88
C VAL A 251 -0.36 -2.90 9.33
N ALA A 252 0.11 -3.95 8.64
CA ALA A 252 -0.24 -5.32 8.99
C ALA A 252 0.24 -5.72 10.41
N PRO A 253 1.51 -5.49 10.81
CA PRO A 253 1.96 -5.68 12.18
C PRO A 253 1.18 -4.88 13.23
N VAL A 254 0.88 -3.61 12.97
CA VAL A 254 0.11 -2.78 13.89
C VAL A 254 -1.28 -3.35 14.10
N LEU A 255 -1.95 -3.83 13.05
CA LEU A 255 -3.27 -4.47 13.18
C LEU A 255 -3.22 -5.76 14.03
N VAL A 256 -2.15 -6.55 13.92
CA VAL A 256 -1.93 -7.71 14.80
C VAL A 256 -1.81 -7.25 16.25
N LEU A 257 -1.00 -6.24 16.54
CA LEU A 257 -0.84 -5.73 17.91
C LEU A 257 -2.14 -5.13 18.45
N MET A 258 -2.84 -4.34 17.65
CA MET A 258 -4.11 -3.69 18.02
C MET A 258 -5.25 -4.70 18.22
N SER A 259 -5.21 -5.85 17.55
CA SER A 259 -6.22 -6.90 17.70
C SER A 259 -6.31 -7.46 19.13
N TYR A 260 -5.24 -7.38 19.92
CA TYR A 260 -5.24 -7.79 21.33
C TYR A 260 -6.04 -6.85 22.24
N VAL A 261 -6.20 -5.59 21.83
CA VAL A 261 -6.85 -4.55 22.63
C VAL A 261 -8.27 -4.28 22.13
N ILE A 262 -8.45 -4.29 20.81
CA ILE A 262 -9.67 -3.83 20.14
C ILE A 262 -10.45 -4.97 19.49
N GLY A 263 -9.78 -6.06 19.10
CA GLY A 263 -10.43 -7.18 18.42
C GLY A 263 -11.16 -8.11 19.38
N PRO A 264 -12.24 -8.78 18.95
CA PRO A 264 -12.90 -9.82 19.74
C PRO A 264 -11.98 -11.02 20.04
N SER A 265 -11.02 -11.29 19.17
CA SER A 265 -9.93 -12.26 19.35
C SER A 265 -8.59 -11.75 18.77
N PRO A 266 -7.45 -12.27 19.23
CA PRO A 266 -6.16 -11.94 18.62
C PRO A 266 -6.14 -12.35 17.13
N MET A 267 -5.74 -11.41 16.27
CA MET A 267 -5.49 -11.66 14.85
C MET A 267 -4.07 -12.24 14.69
N ASP A 268 -3.91 -13.16 13.76
CA ASP A 268 -2.62 -13.68 13.32
C ASP A 268 -2.25 -13.16 11.91
N LEU A 269 -1.02 -13.44 11.48
CA LEU A 269 -0.53 -13.15 10.12
C LEU A 269 -0.75 -14.34 9.16
N GLN A 270 -1.72 -15.22 9.44
CA GLN A 270 -2.03 -16.36 8.58
C GLN A 270 -3.01 -15.93 7.50
N PHE A 271 -2.51 -15.73 6.28
CA PHE A 271 -3.30 -15.47 5.09
C PHE A 271 -3.66 -16.80 4.42
N TRP A 272 -4.71 -16.81 3.59
CA TRP A 272 -5.01 -18.01 2.81
C TRP A 272 -3.93 -18.23 1.74
N PRO A 273 -3.62 -19.49 1.37
CA PRO A 273 -2.51 -19.80 0.46
C PRO A 273 -2.53 -19.03 -0.86
N GLY A 274 -3.73 -18.78 -1.41
CA GLY A 274 -3.91 -17.99 -2.62
C GLY A 274 -3.43 -16.54 -2.48
N ALA A 275 -3.79 -15.85 -1.40
CA ALA A 275 -3.33 -14.46 -1.16
C ALA A 275 -1.82 -14.39 -1.03
N VAL A 276 -1.23 -15.33 -0.31
CA VAL A 276 0.22 -15.39 -0.08
C VAL A 276 0.97 -15.56 -1.39
N MET A 277 0.50 -16.48 -2.24
CA MET A 277 1.08 -16.72 -3.56
C MET A 277 0.95 -15.47 -4.44
N MET A 278 -0.21 -14.81 -4.44
CA MET A 278 -0.43 -13.59 -5.22
C MET A 278 0.46 -12.44 -4.73
N MET A 279 0.61 -12.24 -3.41
CA MET A 279 1.54 -11.25 -2.85
C MET A 279 2.98 -11.56 -3.26
N PHE A 280 3.42 -12.82 -3.15
CA PHE A 280 4.77 -13.22 -3.52
C PHE A 280 5.05 -12.98 -5.01
N LEU A 281 4.15 -13.42 -5.89
CA LEU A 281 4.25 -13.19 -7.33
C LEU A 281 4.21 -11.71 -7.68
N ALA A 282 3.38 -10.91 -7.00
CA ALA A 282 3.30 -9.47 -7.19
C ALA A 282 4.63 -8.79 -6.82
N THR A 283 5.20 -9.13 -5.67
CA THR A 283 6.50 -8.61 -5.23
C THR A 283 7.63 -8.98 -6.17
N VAL A 284 7.69 -10.24 -6.64
CA VAL A 284 8.69 -10.69 -7.62
C VAL A 284 8.51 -9.96 -8.96
N THR A 285 7.27 -9.79 -9.42
CA THR A 285 6.97 -9.04 -10.65
C THR A 285 7.43 -7.59 -10.54
N ALA A 286 7.15 -6.94 -9.42
CA ALA A 286 7.59 -5.57 -9.13
C ALA A 286 9.13 -5.47 -9.11
N MET A 287 9.84 -6.41 -8.47
CA MET A 287 11.30 -6.46 -8.49
C MET A 287 11.86 -6.62 -9.92
N PHE A 288 11.26 -7.49 -10.72
CA PHE A 288 11.71 -7.75 -12.09
C PHE A 288 11.53 -6.52 -12.98
N VAL A 289 10.34 -5.91 -12.94
CA VAL A 289 9.98 -4.77 -13.78
C VAL A 289 10.72 -3.49 -13.35
N THR A 290 11.01 -3.31 -12.07
CA THR A 290 11.70 -2.10 -11.59
C THR A 290 13.22 -2.15 -11.72
N ASN A 291 13.80 -3.30 -12.06
CA ASN A 291 15.26 -3.50 -12.10
C ASN A 291 15.97 -2.67 -13.20
N SER A 292 15.27 -2.35 -14.29
CA SER A 292 15.83 -1.61 -15.44
C SER A 292 16.01 -0.11 -15.17
N GLY A 293 15.28 0.47 -14.20
CA GLY A 293 15.18 1.93 -14.05
C GLY A 293 14.47 2.64 -15.22
N ARG A 294 13.85 1.88 -16.13
CA ARG A 294 13.18 2.38 -17.33
C ARG A 294 11.85 1.66 -17.53
N SER A 295 10.82 2.39 -17.92
CA SER A 295 9.52 1.82 -18.25
C SER A 295 9.06 2.20 -19.67
N ALA A 296 8.17 1.36 -20.20
CA ALA A 296 7.44 1.58 -21.44
C ALA A 296 5.99 1.12 -21.24
N TRP A 297 5.08 1.61 -22.07
CA TRP A 297 3.64 1.33 -21.94
C TRP A 297 3.33 -0.17 -21.91
N PHE A 298 4.02 -0.97 -22.73
CA PHE A 298 3.77 -2.40 -22.83
C PHE A 298 4.17 -3.16 -21.57
N VAL A 299 5.22 -2.71 -20.87
CA VAL A 299 5.56 -3.25 -19.54
C VAL A 299 4.41 -3.00 -18.56
N GLY A 300 3.79 -1.81 -18.62
CA GLY A 300 2.59 -1.50 -17.85
C GLY A 300 1.43 -2.44 -18.15
N VAL A 301 1.16 -2.73 -19.43
CA VAL A 301 0.13 -3.70 -19.84
C VAL A 301 0.40 -5.09 -19.27
N LEU A 302 1.63 -5.59 -19.35
CA LEU A 302 1.99 -6.90 -18.82
C LEU A 302 1.71 -7.00 -17.32
N VAL A 303 2.09 -5.99 -16.54
CA VAL A 303 1.85 -5.94 -15.10
C VAL A 303 0.35 -5.86 -14.78
N LEU A 304 -0.41 -5.06 -15.54
CA LEU A 304 -1.87 -4.98 -15.41
C LEU A 304 -2.56 -6.30 -15.76
N MET A 305 -2.06 -7.04 -16.75
CA MET A 305 -2.60 -8.37 -17.09
C MET A 305 -2.41 -9.34 -15.92
N VAL A 306 -1.28 -9.32 -15.21
CA VAL A 306 -1.09 -10.14 -14.00
C VAL A 306 -2.14 -9.79 -12.94
N TYR A 307 -2.39 -8.50 -12.71
CA TYR A 307 -3.43 -8.05 -11.77
C TYR A 307 -4.83 -8.54 -12.18
N ILE A 308 -5.19 -8.43 -13.46
CA ILE A 308 -6.48 -8.90 -13.99
C ILE A 308 -6.61 -10.42 -13.85
N ILE A 309 -5.54 -11.18 -14.07
CA ILE A 309 -5.52 -12.63 -13.84
C ILE A 309 -5.83 -12.94 -12.38
N PHE A 310 -5.23 -12.23 -11.42
CA PHE A 310 -5.52 -12.41 -9.99
C PHE A 310 -6.96 -12.06 -9.64
N ALA A 311 -7.45 -10.91 -10.11
CA ALA A 311 -8.83 -10.49 -9.90
C ALA A 311 -9.84 -11.50 -10.45
N THR A 312 -9.63 -11.97 -11.68
CA THR A 312 -10.49 -12.97 -12.32
C THR A 312 -10.44 -14.31 -11.58
N THR A 313 -9.25 -14.72 -11.14
CA THR A 313 -9.08 -15.97 -10.37
C THR A 313 -9.85 -15.91 -9.05
N LEU A 314 -9.74 -14.81 -8.30
CA LEU A 314 -10.48 -14.64 -7.04
C LEU A 314 -12.00 -14.53 -7.23
N TYR A 315 -12.43 -13.96 -8.36
CA TYR A 315 -13.85 -13.86 -8.69
C TYR A 315 -14.45 -15.23 -9.04
N VAL A 316 -13.76 -16.02 -9.87
CA VAL A 316 -14.25 -17.33 -10.34
C VAL A 316 -14.03 -18.43 -9.32
N LEU A 317 -12.90 -18.41 -8.60
CA LEU A 317 -12.50 -19.39 -7.60
C LEU A 317 -12.28 -18.68 -6.25
N PRO A 318 -13.34 -18.20 -5.60
CA PRO A 318 -13.19 -17.56 -4.30
C PRO A 318 -12.67 -18.57 -3.28
N PRO A 319 -11.79 -18.15 -2.36
CA PRO A 319 -11.27 -19.04 -1.33
C PRO A 319 -12.42 -19.55 -0.45
N ALA A 320 -12.44 -20.85 -0.18
CA ALA A 320 -13.34 -21.43 0.81
C ALA A 320 -12.97 -20.87 2.19
N VAL A 321 -13.77 -19.92 2.68
CA VAL A 321 -13.60 -19.36 4.02
C VAL A 321 -13.97 -20.47 5.01
N ARG A 322 -12.98 -20.99 5.74
CA ARG A 322 -13.22 -21.81 6.94
C ARG A 322 -13.12 -20.92 8.16
#